data_AF-A0A146KI56-F1
#
_entry.id   AF-A0A146KI56-F1
#
_cell.length_a   1.000
_cell.length_b   1.000
_cell.length_c   1.000
_cell.angle_alpha   90.00
_cell.angle_beta   90.00
_cell.angle_gamma   90.00
#
_symmetry.space_group_name_H-M   'P 1'
#
loop_
_entity.id
_entity.type
_entity.pdbx_description
1 polymer ?
#
loop_
_entity_poly.entity_id
_entity_poly.type
_entity_poly.pdbx_seq_one_letter_code
_entity_poly.pdbx_strand_id
1 'polypeptide(L)'
;AFENDFNPDKFYVAKPISGYGGFGIVVSNNKSLLKQPNHIIQEYADKILLYKNHKFDIRLHVLITSIDPLIAYLYYPGYIRMAKSVYQKPTIENSINNHIHLT
;
A
#
# COMPACT_ATOMS: atom_id res chain seq x y z
N ALA A 1 -19.49 -5.45 -2.47
CA ALA A 1 -18.65 -5.21 -3.68
C ALA A 1 -18.38 -3.72 -3.72
N PHE A 2 -17.15 -3.27 -4.01
CA PHE A 2 -16.66 -1.89 -3.77
C PHE A 2 -17.71 -0.77 -3.95
N GLU A 3 -18.57 -0.86 -4.96
CA GLU A 3 -19.71 0.05 -5.16
C GLU A 3 -20.61 0.28 -3.95
N ASN A 4 -20.97 -0.79 -3.25
CA ASN A 4 -21.92 -0.78 -2.14
C ASN A 4 -21.25 -0.39 -0.82
N ASP A 5 -19.93 -0.60 -0.72
CA ASP A 5 -19.14 -0.44 0.50
C ASP A 5 -18.26 0.83 0.46
N PHE A 6 -18.37 1.61 -0.60
CA PHE A 6 -17.61 2.83 -0.80
C PHE A 6 -18.07 3.92 0.18
N ASN A 7 -17.14 4.47 0.94
CA ASN A 7 -17.34 5.56 1.87
C ASN A 7 -16.50 6.78 1.43
N PRO A 8 -17.13 7.92 1.07
CA PRO A 8 -16.41 9.11 0.61
C PRO A 8 -15.51 9.76 1.68
N ASP A 9 -15.74 9.47 2.96
CA ASP A 9 -14.94 9.97 4.07
C ASP A 9 -13.65 9.15 4.29
N LYS A 10 -13.53 8.01 3.60
CA LYS A 10 -12.34 7.15 3.63
C LYS A 10 -11.52 7.29 2.36
N PHE A 11 -10.21 7.14 2.52
CA PHE A 11 -9.30 6.99 1.38
C PHE A 11 -9.13 5.52 1.02
N TYR A 12 -8.88 5.30 -0.26
CA TYR A 12 -8.60 4.00 -0.84
C TYR A 12 -7.31 4.08 -1.65
N VAL A 13 -6.71 2.93 -1.90
CA VAL A 13 -5.57 2.77 -2.79
C VAL A 13 -5.97 1.84 -3.94
N ALA A 14 -5.94 2.36 -5.17
CA ALA A 14 -6.06 1.57 -6.39
C ALA A 14 -4.66 1.13 -6.83
N LYS A 15 -4.48 -0.17 -7.08
CA LYS A 15 -3.19 -0.76 -7.49
C LYS A 15 -3.36 -1.56 -8.78
N PRO A 16 -2.49 -1.41 -9.78
CA PRO A 16 -2.51 -2.27 -10.95
C PRO A 16 -2.41 -3.75 -10.54
N ILE A 17 -3.15 -4.64 -11.19
CA ILE A 17 -3.08 -6.10 -10.97
C ILE A 17 -1.69 -6.66 -11.28
N SER A 18 -0.97 -6.02 -12.18
CA SER A 18 0.40 -6.33 -12.56
C SER A 18 1.21 -5.03 -12.57
N GLY A 19 2.11 -4.86 -11.61
CA GLY A 19 2.93 -3.66 -11.49
C GLY A 19 4.05 -3.83 -10.46
N TYR A 20 5.03 -2.95 -10.52
CA TYR A 20 6.14 -2.88 -9.57
C TYR A 20 6.53 -1.42 -9.30
N GLY A 21 7.35 -1.19 -8.28
CA GLY A 21 7.93 0.14 -8.00
C GLY A 21 6.94 1.24 -7.58
N GLY A 22 5.67 0.90 -7.35
CA GLY A 22 4.62 1.88 -7.04
C GLY A 22 4.03 2.59 -8.27
N PHE A 23 4.43 2.21 -9.49
CA PHE A 23 3.87 2.79 -10.71
C PHE A 23 2.38 2.48 -10.85
N GLY A 24 1.60 3.49 -11.23
CA GLY A 24 0.15 3.38 -11.42
C GLY A 24 -0.65 3.29 -10.12
N ILE A 25 -0.03 3.34 -8.94
CA ILE A 25 -0.77 3.37 -7.68
C ILE A 25 -1.43 4.74 -7.49
N VAL A 26 -2.72 4.74 -7.17
CA VAL A 26 -3.49 5.96 -6.90
C VAL A 26 -4.08 5.88 -5.50
N VAL A 27 -3.81 6.89 -4.67
CA VAL A 27 -4.48 7.07 -3.38
C VAL A 27 -5.51 8.19 -3.51
N SER A 28 -6.78 7.87 -3.25
CA SER A 28 -7.86 8.84 -3.40
C SER A 28 -9.11 8.41 -2.63
N ASN A 29 -9.96 9.37 -2.31
CA ASN A 29 -11.35 9.13 -1.94
C ASN A 29 -12.31 9.45 -3.12
N ASN A 30 -11.78 9.76 -4.32
CA ASN A 30 -12.60 9.98 -5.51
C ASN A 30 -12.81 8.67 -6.27
N LYS A 31 -14.07 8.21 -6.30
CA LYS A 31 -14.48 6.95 -6.94
C LYS A 31 -14.07 6.85 -8.41
N SER A 32 -14.13 7.95 -9.18
CA SER A 32 -13.76 7.95 -10.60
C SER A 32 -12.26 7.76 -10.82
N LEU A 33 -11.42 8.27 -9.90
CA LEU A 33 -9.97 8.10 -9.95
C LEU A 33 -9.53 6.68 -9.54
N LEU A 34 -10.31 6.04 -8.66
CA LEU A 34 -10.04 4.69 -8.16
C LEU A 34 -10.45 3.59 -9.15
N LYS A 35 -11.52 3.82 -9.93
CA LYS A 35 -12.04 2.84 -10.90
C LYS A 35 -11.24 2.83 -12.21
N GLN A 36 -10.01 2.38 -12.12
CA GLN A 36 -9.17 2.17 -13.29
C GLN A 36 -9.29 0.72 -13.80
N PRO A 37 -9.21 0.49 -15.12
CA PRO A 37 -9.16 -0.87 -15.66
C PRO A 37 -7.95 -1.61 -15.09
N ASN A 38 -8.09 -2.91 -14.85
CA ASN A 38 -7.01 -3.76 -14.35
C ASN A 38 -6.39 -3.28 -13.02
N HIS A 39 -7.21 -2.72 -12.14
CA HIS A 39 -6.80 -2.35 -10.77
C HIS A 39 -7.60 -3.11 -9.71
N ILE A 40 -6.95 -3.40 -8.60
CA ILE A 40 -7.62 -3.72 -7.34
C ILE A 40 -7.80 -2.44 -6.53
N ILE A 41 -8.89 -2.34 -5.78
CA ILE A 41 -9.14 -1.23 -4.86
C ILE A 41 -9.12 -1.78 -3.44
N GLN A 42 -8.31 -1.17 -2.58
CA GLN A 42 -8.14 -1.54 -1.17
C GLN A 42 -8.38 -0.31 -0.29
N GLU A 43 -9.02 -0.46 0.86
CA GLU A 43 -9.12 0.61 1.85
C GLU A 43 -7.72 1.05 2.30
N TYR A 44 -7.48 2.36 2.34
CA TYR A 44 -6.21 2.90 2.82
C TYR A 44 -6.14 2.76 4.34
N ALA A 45 -5.04 2.22 4.85
CA ALA A 45 -4.88 2.00 6.29
C ALA A 45 -4.88 3.32 7.08
N ASP A 46 -5.87 3.52 7.95
CA ASP A 46 -6.01 4.73 8.77
C ASP A 46 -5.12 4.69 10.02
N LYS A 47 -5.02 3.53 10.68
CA LYS A 47 -4.16 3.32 11.86
C LYS A 47 -2.85 2.66 11.45
N ILE A 48 -1.84 3.48 11.16
CA ILE A 48 -0.51 3.00 10.81
C ILE A 48 0.49 3.24 11.94
N LEU A 49 1.38 2.28 12.15
CA LEU A 49 2.56 2.47 12.99
C LEU A 49 3.55 3.38 12.25
N LEU A 50 4.07 4.38 12.96
CA LEU A 50 5.05 5.32 12.43
C LEU A 50 6.39 5.11 13.15
N TYR A 51 7.48 5.22 12.40
CA TYR A 51 8.81 5.30 12.98
C TYR A 51 9.38 6.68 12.66
N LYS A 52 9.78 7.44 13.68
CA LYS A 52 10.24 8.84 13.54
C LYS A 52 9.25 9.72 12.74
N ASN A 53 7.95 9.48 12.88
CA ASN A 53 6.87 10.13 12.12
C ASN A 53 6.81 9.81 10.62
N HIS A 54 7.57 8.84 10.11
CA HIS A 54 7.47 8.37 8.74
C HIS A 54 6.67 7.06 8.67
N LYS A 55 5.89 6.91 7.59
CA LYS A 55 5.31 5.63 7.21
C LYS A 55 6.43 4.69 6.78
N PHE A 56 6.30 3.41 7.07
CA PHE A 56 7.23 2.39 6.61
C PHE A 56 6.51 1.07 6.32
N ASP A 57 7.16 0.22 5.52
CA ASP A 57 6.83 -1.20 5.43
C ASP A 57 8.04 -2.05 5.83
N ILE A 58 7.79 -3.31 6.18
CA ILE A 58 8.81 -4.27 6.53
C ILE A 58 9.00 -5.21 5.35
N ARG A 59 10.23 -5.29 4.83
CA ARG A 59 10.63 -6.29 3.85
C ARG A 59 11.23 -7.49 4.56
N LEU A 60 10.56 -8.63 4.41
CA LEU A 60 11.05 -9.94 4.83
C LEU A 60 11.41 -10.78 3.61
N HIS A 61 12.38 -11.67 3.76
CA HIS A 61 12.81 -12.61 2.74
C HIS A 61 12.43 -14.02 3.15
N VAL A 62 11.70 -14.73 2.28
CA VAL A 62 11.27 -16.11 2.50
C VAL A 62 11.84 -16.98 1.39
N LEU A 63 12.53 -18.06 1.75
CA LEU A 63 13.02 -19.08 0.82
C LEU A 63 12.08 -20.28 0.87
N ILE A 64 11.45 -20.63 -0.24
CA ILE A 64 10.64 -21.84 -0.38
C ILE A 64 11.48 -22.88 -1.11
N THR A 65 11.76 -24.01 -0.47
CA THR A 65 12.58 -25.09 -1.06
C THR A 65 11.76 -26.27 -1.54
N SER A 66 10.53 -26.40 -1.05
CA SER A 66 9.60 -27.44 -1.46
C SER A 66 8.17 -26.93 -1.31
N ILE A 67 7.28 -27.33 -2.21
CA ILE A 67 5.84 -27.01 -2.16
C ILE A 67 5.00 -28.21 -1.71
N ASP A 68 5.50 -29.43 -1.90
CA ASP A 68 4.86 -30.67 -1.46
C ASP A 68 5.94 -31.69 -1.03
N PRO A 69 6.27 -31.77 0.27
CA PRO A 69 5.68 -31.01 1.37
C PRO A 69 6.10 -29.53 1.32
N LEU A 70 5.27 -28.62 1.86
CA LEU A 70 5.64 -27.21 1.96
C LEU A 70 6.81 -27.04 2.95
N ILE A 71 7.93 -26.53 2.46
CA ILE A 71 9.10 -26.17 3.27
C ILE A 71 9.48 -24.73 2.93
N ALA A 72 9.36 -23.83 3.92
CA ALA A 72 9.66 -22.41 3.79
C ALA A 72 10.51 -21.92 4.97
N TYR A 73 11.50 -21.07 4.67
CA TYR A 73 12.44 -20.50 5.63
C TYR A 73 12.33 -18.98 5.63
N LEU A 74 12.15 -18.39 6.81
CA LEU A 74 12.20 -16.94 6.99
C LEU A 74 13.64 -16.52 7.29
N TYR A 75 14.19 -15.63 6.47
CA TYR A 75 15.48 -15.00 6.74
C TYR A 75 15.26 -13.80 7.66
N TYR A 76 15.86 -13.85 8.85
CA TYR A 76 15.64 -12.87 9.92
C TYR A 76 16.24 -11.48 9.68
N PRO A 77 17.33 -11.31 8.90
CA PRO A 77 17.74 -9.99 8.46
C PRO A 77 16.74 -9.45 7.42
N GLY A 78 15.66 -8.88 7.91
CA GLY A 78 14.77 -7.99 7.15
C GLY A 78 15.25 -6.54 7.23
N TYR A 79 14.52 -5.65 6.57
CA TYR A 79 14.73 -4.21 6.71
C TYR A 79 13.42 -3.45 6.56
N ILE A 80 13.37 -2.25 7.12
CA ILE A 80 12.25 -1.33 6.90
C ILE A 80 12.53 -0.44 5.70
N ARG A 81 11.50 -0.19 4.88
CA ARG A 81 11.54 0.81 3.82
C ARG A 81 10.71 1.99 4.29
N MET A 82 11.37 3.13 4.42
CA MET A 82 10.79 4.35 4.98
C MET A 82 10.28 5.24 3.87
N ALA A 83 9.12 5.87 4.08
CA ALA A 83 8.62 6.92 3.21
C ALA A 83 9.59 8.12 3.26
N LYS A 84 9.74 8.82 2.14
CA LYS A 84 10.70 9.92 2.03
C LYS A 84 10.25 11.16 2.83
N SER A 85 8.95 11.33 3.04
CA SER A 85 8.37 12.46 3.76
C SER A 85 7.66 12.02 5.03
N VAL A 86 7.56 12.95 5.98
CA VAL A 86 6.81 12.75 7.23
C VAL A 86 5.36 12.43 6.90
N TYR A 87 4.81 11.43 7.58
CA TYR A 87 3.46 10.99 7.36
C TYR A 87 2.44 12.05 7.76
N GLN A 88 1.45 12.24 6.89
CA GLN A 88 0.24 13.00 7.15
C GLN A 88 -0.94 12.12 6.74
N LYS A 89 -2.06 12.24 7.44
CA LYS A 89 -3.29 11.55 7.02
C LYS A 89 -3.66 12.02 5.60
N PRO A 90 -4.14 11.11 4.73
CA PRO A 90 -4.49 11.47 3.37
C PRO A 90 -5.62 12.52 3.35
N THR A 91 -5.44 13.54 2.53
CA THR A 91 -6.39 14.57 2.14
C THR A 91 -6.44 14.65 0.62
N ILE A 92 -7.38 15.41 0.06
CA ILE A 92 -7.51 15.58 -1.40
C ILE A 92 -6.21 16.18 -1.99
N GLU A 93 -5.56 17.07 -1.24
CA GLU A 93 -4.36 17.79 -1.66
C GLU A 93 -3.09 16.93 -1.55
N ASN A 94 -2.96 16.13 -0.49
CA ASN A 94 -1.72 15.39 -0.22
C ASN A 94 -1.74 13.94 -0.74
N SER A 95 -2.91 13.37 -1.09
CA SER A 95 -2.99 11.94 -1.45
C SER A 95 -2.24 11.58 -2.73
N ILE A 96 -2.01 12.56 -3.61
CA ILE A 96 -1.19 12.41 -4.82
C ILE A 96 0.32 12.39 -4.51
N ASN A 97 0.73 12.78 -3.30
CA ASN A 97 2.13 12.83 -2.91
C ASN A 97 2.63 11.44 -2.48
N ASN A 98 3.19 10.74 -3.45
CA ASN A 98 3.75 9.40 -3.26
C ASN A 98 4.91 9.36 -2.23
N HIS A 99 5.59 10.47 -1.95
CA HIS A 99 6.66 10.50 -0.95
C HIS A 99 6.14 10.37 0.50
N ILE A 100 4.85 10.63 0.74
CA ILE A 100 4.19 10.45 2.04
C ILE A 100 3.54 9.06 2.11
N HIS A 101 2.88 8.64 1.03
CA HIS A 101 1.95 7.52 1.06
C HIS A 101 2.51 6.19 0.53
N LEU A 102 3.62 6.20 -0.21
CA LEU A 102 4.30 4.99 -0.72
C LEU A 102 5.70 4.82 -0.10
N THR A 103 6.16 3.57 -0.01
CA THR A 103 7.40 3.12 0.65
C THR A 103 8.17 2.11 -0.18
#